data_AF-A0A4Q6GNU9-F1
#
_entry.id   AF-A0A4Q6GNU9-F1
#
_cell.length_a   1.000
_cell.length_b   1.000
_cell.length_c   1.000
_cell.angle_alpha   90.00
_cell.angle_beta   90.00
_cell.angle_gamma   90.00
#
_symmetry.space_group_name_H-M   'P 1'
#
loop_
_entity.id
_entity.type
_entity.pdbx_description
1 polymer ?
#
loop_
_entity_poly.entity_id
_entity_poly.type
_entity_poly.pdbx_seq_one_letter_code
_entity_poly.pdbx_strand_id
1 'polypeptide(L)'
;MPGPLPDPDPIDFSRLRLIGWPYPGLPEDPAWAREFSAHGQARPARVSEQHRTGYVVADGPDAALKAESLPEWQKPRFPSHERAAVGDWVLLEGRKIVALLPRRTSIKRGAAGEHYHQQVIAANVDTVFIVCGL
;
A
#
# COMPACT_ATOMS: atom_id res chain seq x y z
N MET A 1 -12.46 6.93 -33.18
CA MET A 1 -11.29 6.97 -32.28
C MET A 1 -11.79 7.44 -30.92
N PRO A 2 -11.65 6.66 -29.83
CA PRO A 2 -11.79 7.25 -28.50
C PRO A 2 -10.71 8.33 -28.36
N GLY A 3 -11.08 9.49 -27.81
CA GLY A 3 -10.12 10.58 -27.57
C GLY A 3 -8.98 10.13 -26.64
N PRO A 4 -7.88 10.89 -26.56
CA PRO A 4 -6.84 10.61 -25.58
C PRO A 4 -7.47 10.55 -24.19
N LEU A 5 -7.09 9.53 -23.42
CA LEU A 5 -7.47 9.45 -22.01
C LEU A 5 -7.01 10.76 -21.35
N PRO A 6 -7.83 11.38 -20.50
CA PRO A 6 -7.41 12.58 -19.78
C PRO A 6 -6.11 12.26 -19.03
N ASP A 7 -5.16 13.20 -19.06
CA ASP A 7 -3.94 13.05 -18.29
C ASP A 7 -4.32 12.77 -16.84
N PRO A 8 -3.64 11.82 -16.18
CA PRO A 8 -3.89 11.60 -14.79
C PRO A 8 -3.67 12.92 -14.03
N ASP A 9 -4.69 13.37 -13.27
CA ASP A 9 -4.53 14.35 -12.20
C ASP A 9 -3.18 14.23 -11.50
N PRO A 10 -2.47 15.36 -11.29
CA PRO A 10 -1.15 15.35 -10.68
C PRO A 10 -1.20 14.81 -9.24
N ILE A 11 -0.11 14.17 -8.82
CA ILE A 11 0.02 13.62 -7.47
C ILE A 11 0.03 14.77 -6.45
N ASP A 12 -0.95 14.80 -5.55
CA ASP A 12 -1.00 15.75 -4.44
C ASP A 12 -0.26 15.19 -3.21
N PHE A 13 1.05 15.46 -3.15
CA PHE A 13 1.88 15.04 -2.01
C PHE A 13 1.47 15.70 -0.69
N SER A 14 0.83 16.86 -0.70
CA SER A 14 0.37 17.50 0.54
C SER A 14 -0.73 16.68 1.20
N ARG A 15 -1.66 16.14 0.42
CA ARG A 15 -2.71 15.23 0.91
C ARG A 15 -2.15 13.89 1.36
N LEU A 16 -1.21 13.32 0.61
CA LEU A 16 -0.54 12.08 0.97
C LEU A 16 0.20 12.19 2.31
N ARG A 17 0.82 13.34 2.59
CA ARG A 17 1.50 13.59 3.86
C ARG A 17 0.55 13.59 5.05
N LEU A 18 -0.70 14.04 4.88
CA LEU A 18 -1.72 13.99 5.94
C LEU A 18 -2.08 12.56 6.34
N ILE A 19 -1.85 11.59 5.46
CA ILE A 19 -2.02 10.16 5.73
C ILE A 19 -0.68 9.44 5.92
N GLY A 20 0.41 10.15 6.22
CA GLY A 20 1.69 9.57 6.61
C GLY A 20 2.70 9.30 5.48
N TRP A 21 2.55 9.95 4.31
CA TRP A 21 3.59 9.92 3.29
C TRP A 21 4.86 10.60 3.82
N PRO A 22 6.04 9.97 3.69
CA PRO A 22 7.20 10.45 4.42
C PRO A 22 8.02 11.54 3.70
N TYR A 23 7.74 11.80 2.42
CA TYR A 23 8.50 12.75 1.60
C TYR A 23 7.69 14.02 1.31
N PRO A 24 8.32 15.18 1.07
CA PRO A 24 7.63 16.37 0.59
C PRO A 24 7.16 16.25 -0.87
N GLY A 25 7.70 15.29 -1.63
CA GLY A 25 7.39 15.03 -3.03
C GLY A 25 7.64 13.56 -3.39
N LEU A 26 8.25 13.34 -4.56
CA LEU A 26 8.75 12.04 -4.98
C LEU A 26 9.71 11.44 -3.94
N PRO A 27 9.80 10.11 -3.86
CA PRO A 27 10.66 9.46 -2.87
C PRO A 27 12.14 9.67 -3.15
N GLU A 28 12.89 9.96 -2.09
CA GLU A 28 14.35 10.06 -2.13
C GLU A 28 15.03 8.69 -1.91
N ASP A 29 14.32 7.73 -1.32
CA ASP A 29 14.82 6.37 -1.14
C ASP A 29 14.99 5.65 -2.50
N PRO A 30 16.16 5.08 -2.80
CA PRO A 30 16.43 4.46 -4.09
C PRO A 30 15.52 3.26 -4.41
N ALA A 31 15.10 2.49 -3.41
CA ALA A 31 14.23 1.34 -3.64
C ALA A 31 12.82 1.80 -4.00
N TRP A 32 12.32 2.86 -3.37
CA TRP A 32 11.05 3.49 -3.75
C TRP A 32 11.14 4.15 -5.13
N ALA A 33 12.21 4.89 -5.41
CA ALA A 33 12.42 5.56 -6.70
C ALA A 33 12.45 4.56 -7.88
N ARG A 34 12.98 3.35 -7.66
CA ARG A 34 12.97 2.26 -8.66
C ARG A 34 11.55 1.82 -9.01
N GLU A 35 10.69 1.64 -8.02
CA GLU A 35 9.28 1.27 -8.25
C GLU A 35 8.52 2.36 -9.02
N PHE A 36 8.70 3.64 -8.64
CA PHE A 36 8.12 4.77 -9.39
C PHE A 36 8.62 4.83 -10.83
N SER A 37 9.92 4.56 -11.05
CA SER A 37 10.50 4.58 -12.39
C SER A 37 10.02 3.41 -13.26
N ALA A 38 9.77 2.24 -12.66
CA ALA A 38 9.17 1.10 -13.34
C ALA A 38 7.69 1.34 -13.72
N HIS A 39 7.01 2.22 -12.99
CA HIS A 39 5.59 2.54 -13.13
C HIS A 39 5.36 4.05 -13.28
N GLY A 40 5.90 4.65 -14.35
CA GLY A 40 6.00 6.12 -14.50
C GLY A 40 4.69 6.91 -14.49
N GLN A 41 3.53 6.27 -14.66
CA GLN A 41 2.21 6.91 -14.56
C GLN A 41 1.45 6.56 -13.27
N ALA A 42 2.02 5.68 -12.44
CA ALA A 42 1.33 5.19 -11.27
C ALA A 42 1.37 6.20 -10.12
N ARG A 43 0.30 6.22 -9.33
CA ARG A 43 0.14 7.12 -8.20
C ARG A 43 0.30 6.38 -6.88
N PRO A 44 0.97 6.95 -5.88
CA PRO A 44 1.04 6.35 -4.56
C PRO A 44 -0.33 6.43 -3.87
N ALA A 45 -0.67 5.36 -3.15
CA ALA A 45 -1.81 5.32 -2.26
C ALA A 45 -1.49 4.47 -1.03
N ARG A 46 -2.12 4.77 0.10
CA ARG A 46 -1.96 4.02 1.34
C ARG A 46 -3.09 3.03 1.51
N VAL A 47 -2.79 1.77 1.84
CA VAL A 47 -3.81 0.77 2.15
C VAL A 47 -4.49 1.11 3.47
N SER A 48 -5.79 1.38 3.43
CA SER A 48 -6.62 1.64 4.60
C SER A 48 -7.36 0.39 5.05
N GLU A 49 -7.74 -0.49 4.11
CA GLU A 49 -8.45 -1.74 4.40
C GLU A 49 -7.95 -2.89 3.52
N GLN A 50 -7.94 -4.09 4.09
CA GLN A 50 -7.67 -5.33 3.38
C GLN A 50 -8.88 -6.25 3.48
N HIS A 51 -9.41 -6.64 2.32
CA HIS A 51 -10.49 -7.62 2.19
C HIS A 51 -9.95 -8.90 1.57
N ARG A 52 -10.71 -9.99 1.62
CA ARG A 52 -10.30 -11.27 1.00
C ARG A 52 -10.10 -11.16 -0.52
N THR A 53 -10.85 -10.27 -1.18
CA THR A 53 -10.94 -10.16 -2.64
C THR A 53 -10.40 -8.84 -3.18
N GLY A 54 -9.84 -7.96 -2.34
CA GLY A 54 -9.35 -6.66 -2.77
C GLY A 54 -8.91 -5.78 -1.63
N TYR A 55 -8.60 -4.52 -1.95
CA TYR A 55 -8.09 -3.54 -1.00
C TYR A 55 -8.91 -2.26 -1.09
N VAL A 56 -8.94 -1.50 0.01
CA VAL A 56 -9.31 -0.09 -0.01
C VAL A 56 -8.04 0.71 0.22
N VAL A 57 -7.84 1.72 -0.60
CA VAL A 57 -6.66 2.58 -0.58
C VAL A 57 -7.07 4.04 -0.55
N ALA A 58 -6.19 4.88 -0.01
CA ALA A 58 -6.40 6.31 0.14
C ALA A 58 -5.24 7.09 -0.49
N ASP A 59 -5.55 8.12 -1.27
CA ASP A 59 -4.59 9.13 -1.77
C ASP A 59 -4.69 10.46 -0.99
N GLY A 60 -5.47 10.47 0.10
CA GLY A 60 -5.62 11.57 1.05
C GLY A 60 -6.58 11.21 2.18
N PRO A 61 -6.82 12.11 3.15
CA PRO A 61 -7.58 11.80 4.38
C PRO A 61 -9.00 11.29 4.17
N ASP A 62 -9.71 11.84 3.18
CA ASP A 62 -11.13 11.54 2.92
C ASP A 62 -11.32 10.56 1.75
N ALA A 63 -10.24 9.98 1.24
CA ALA A 63 -10.27 9.12 0.07
C ALA A 63 -10.44 7.65 0.46
N ALA A 64 -11.39 6.98 -0.19
CA ALA A 64 -11.59 5.54 -0.09
C ALA A 64 -11.83 4.97 -1.49
N LEU A 65 -10.78 4.39 -2.08
CA LEU A 65 -10.78 3.84 -3.42
C LEU A 65 -10.69 2.32 -3.34
N LYS A 66 -11.63 1.61 -3.97
CA LYS A 66 -11.50 0.16 -4.15
C LYS A 66 -10.39 -0.11 -5.16
N ALA A 67 -9.44 -0.95 -4.77
CA ALA A 67 -8.31 -1.32 -5.60
C ALA A 67 -8.22 -2.83 -5.82
N GLU A 68 -7.90 -3.20 -7.06
CA GLU A 68 -7.64 -4.57 -7.47
C GLU A 68 -6.19 -4.94 -7.12
N SER A 69 -6.01 -6.12 -6.54
CA SER A 69 -4.69 -6.64 -6.20
C SER A 69 -3.88 -7.07 -7.42
N LEU A 70 -2.56 -7.14 -7.26
CA LEU A 70 -1.70 -7.86 -8.19
C LEU A 70 -2.19 -9.31 -8.41
N PRO A 71 -2.22 -9.82 -9.66
CA PRO A 71 -2.72 -11.17 -9.97
C PRO A 71 -2.04 -12.28 -9.16
N GLU A 72 -0.73 -12.15 -8.92
CA GLU A 72 0.07 -13.09 -8.13
C GLU A 72 -0.39 -13.19 -6.67
N TRP A 73 -0.91 -12.11 -6.08
CA TRP A 73 -1.38 -12.12 -4.69
C TRP A 73 -2.61 -13.00 -4.51
N GLN A 74 -3.38 -13.23 -5.58
CA GLN A 74 -4.58 -14.07 -5.58
C GLN A 74 -4.23 -15.57 -5.63
N LYS A 75 -2.97 -15.94 -5.92
CA LYS A 75 -2.54 -17.33 -5.98
C LYS A 75 -2.59 -17.97 -4.58
N PRO A 76 -3.10 -19.21 -4.43
CA PRO A 76 -3.21 -19.87 -3.12
C PRO A 76 -1.89 -20.03 -2.35
N ARG A 77 -0.78 -20.21 -3.08
CA ARG A 77 0.57 -20.41 -2.51
C ARG A 77 1.39 -19.13 -2.39
N PHE A 78 0.81 -17.97 -2.69
CA PHE A 78 1.54 -16.70 -2.56
C PHE A 78 1.81 -16.38 -1.08
N PRO A 79 3.05 -16.05 -0.68
CA PRO A 79 3.37 -15.79 0.72
C PRO A 79 2.54 -14.65 1.30
N SER A 80 1.87 -14.90 2.43
CA SER A 80 0.97 -13.91 3.05
C SER A 80 1.69 -12.63 3.48
N HIS A 81 2.96 -12.73 3.87
CA HIS A 81 3.77 -11.58 4.29
C HIS A 81 4.22 -10.70 3.11
N GLU A 82 4.16 -11.19 1.87
CA GLU A 82 4.47 -10.42 0.66
C GLU A 82 3.24 -9.70 0.10
N ARG A 83 2.02 -10.03 0.59
CA ARG A 83 0.81 -9.27 0.26
C ARG A 83 0.83 -7.93 0.99
N ALA A 84 0.18 -6.92 0.41
CA ALA A 84 -0.07 -5.68 1.14
C ALA A 84 -0.91 -5.93 2.41
N ALA A 85 -0.64 -5.13 3.43
CA ALA A 85 -1.37 -5.04 4.68
C ALA A 85 -1.80 -3.59 4.92
N VAL A 86 -2.67 -3.37 5.91
CA VAL A 86 -3.07 -2.01 6.30
C VAL A 86 -1.83 -1.18 6.66
N GLY A 87 -1.78 0.04 6.13
CA GLY A 87 -0.68 0.98 6.29
C GLY A 87 0.43 0.87 5.24
N ASP A 88 0.43 -0.16 4.38
CA ASP A 88 1.35 -0.25 3.24
C ASP A 88 1.12 0.88 2.23
N TRP A 89 2.20 1.26 1.57
CA TRP A 89 2.16 2.15 0.42
C TRP A 89 2.24 1.33 -0.86
N VAL A 90 1.33 1.59 -1.78
CA VAL A 90 1.24 0.90 -3.08
C VAL A 90 1.24 1.93 -4.21
N LEU A 91 1.61 1.49 -5.41
CA LEU A 91 1.43 2.26 -6.64
C LEU A 91 0.17 1.78 -7.36
N LEU A 92 -0.61 2.73 -7.87
CA LEU A 92 -1.86 2.49 -8.59
C LEU A 92 -1.79 2.97 -10.03
N GLU A 93 -2.21 2.13 -10.97
CA GLU A 93 -2.60 2.54 -12.31
C GLU A 93 -4.12 2.40 -12.44
N GLY A 94 -4.82 3.54 -12.48
CA GLY A 94 -6.27 3.58 -12.35
C GLY A 94 -6.72 3.03 -10.98
N ARG A 95 -7.36 1.85 -10.99
CA ARG A 95 -7.80 1.14 -9.77
C ARG A 95 -6.98 -0.12 -9.47
N LYS A 96 -5.91 -0.37 -10.21
CA LYS A 96 -5.11 -1.58 -10.05
C LYS A 96 -3.83 -1.28 -9.28
N ILE A 97 -3.56 -2.08 -8.25
CA ILE A 97 -2.25 -2.10 -7.59
C ILE A 97 -1.25 -2.70 -8.57
N VAL A 98 -0.20 -1.94 -8.87
CA VAL A 98 0.87 -2.36 -9.78
C VAL A 98 2.19 -2.62 -9.06
N ALA A 99 2.40 -2.02 -7.88
CA ALA A 99 3.56 -2.30 -7.04
C ALA A 99 3.24 -2.10 -5.55
N LEU A 100 3.98 -2.80 -4.70
CA LEU A 100 4.06 -2.57 -3.26
C LEU A 100 5.38 -1.88 -2.95
N LEU A 101 5.33 -0.68 -2.35
CA LEU A 101 6.54 0.04 -1.98
C LEU A 101 7.22 -0.62 -0.76
N PRO A 102 8.56 -0.60 -0.69
CA PRO A 102 9.30 -1.18 0.43
C PRO A 102 8.83 -0.67 1.80
N ARG A 103 8.51 -1.60 2.71
CA ARG A 103 8.07 -1.27 4.07
C ARG A 103 9.20 -0.64 4.88
N ARG A 104 8.89 0.46 5.57
CA ARG A 104 9.79 1.08 6.55
C ARG A 104 9.70 0.41 7.92
N THR A 105 8.48 0.02 8.30
CA THR A 105 8.21 -0.73 9.55
C THR A 105 7.14 -1.78 9.29
N SER A 106 7.10 -2.84 10.10
CA SER A 106 6.06 -3.86 10.03
C SER A 106 5.78 -4.47 11.39
N ILE A 107 4.50 -4.67 11.70
CA ILE A 107 4.04 -5.46 12.84
C ILE A 107 3.59 -6.81 12.29
N LYS A 108 4.16 -7.88 12.82
CA LYS A 108 3.90 -9.25 12.38
C LYS A 108 3.29 -10.06 13.52
N ARG A 109 2.28 -10.87 13.19
CA ARG A 109 1.72 -11.87 14.09
C ARG A 109 2.25 -13.25 13.68
N GLY A 110 2.79 -13.98 14.65
CA GLY A 110 3.09 -15.41 14.47
C GLY A 110 1.82 -16.25 14.54
N ALA A 111 1.69 -17.26 13.67
CA ALA A 111 0.69 -18.31 13.84
C ALA A 111 1.15 -19.30 14.94
N ALA A 112 0.21 -19.82 15.73
CA ALA A 112 0.50 -20.91 16.67
C ALA A 112 0.64 -22.24 15.91
N GLY A 113 1.74 -22.97 16.10
CA GLY A 113 2.03 -24.27 15.47
C GLY A 113 3.16 -24.26 14.43
N GLU A 114 3.66 -25.45 14.04
CA GLU A 114 4.87 -25.69 13.22
C GLU A 114 4.91 -25.06 11.82
N HIS A 115 3.83 -24.39 11.39
CA HIS A 115 3.84 -23.60 10.17
C HIS A 115 4.08 -22.13 10.50
N TYR A 116 5.32 -21.69 10.28
CA TYR A 116 5.83 -20.30 10.37
C TYR A 116 5.12 -19.32 9.41
N HIS A 117 3.79 -19.25 9.44
CA HIS A 117 3.02 -18.26 8.73
C HIS A 117 3.06 -16.96 9.53
N GLN A 118 4.09 -16.14 9.26
CA GLN A 118 4.09 -14.76 9.71
C GLN A 118 3.11 -13.95 8.85
N GLN A 119 2.11 -13.36 9.48
CA GLN A 119 1.20 -12.43 8.83
C GLN A 119 1.57 -11.00 9.22
N VAL A 120 1.77 -10.14 8.23
CA VAL A 120 1.90 -8.70 8.47
C VAL A 120 0.50 -8.18 8.74
N ILE A 121 0.31 -7.60 9.93
CA ILE A 121 -1.01 -7.09 10.37
C ILE A 121 -1.09 -5.57 10.27
N ALA A 122 0.05 -4.88 10.27
CA ALA A 122 0.17 -3.45 10.00
C ALA A 122 1.56 -3.11 9.47
N ALA A 123 1.67 -2.08 8.64
CA ALA A 123 2.93 -1.60 8.08
C ALA A 123 3.03 -0.07 8.10
N ASN A 124 4.26 0.44 8.07
CA ASN A 124 4.57 1.89 8.10
C ASN A 124 3.89 2.62 9.27
N VAL A 125 3.88 1.98 10.43
CA VAL A 125 3.44 2.54 11.72
C VAL A 125 4.67 3.04 12.48
N ASP A 126 4.60 4.25 13.02
CA ASP A 126 5.64 4.86 13.85
C ASP A 126 5.30 4.89 15.34
N THR A 127 4.01 4.85 15.67
CA THR A 127 3.48 5.00 17.03
C THR A 127 2.47 3.91 17.34
N VAL A 128 2.61 3.25 18.49
CA VAL A 128 1.69 2.22 18.98
C VAL A 128 1.19 2.61 20.36
N PHE A 129 -0.12 2.68 20.54
CA PHE A 129 -0.76 2.85 21.84
C PHE A 129 -1.14 1.48 22.41
N ILE A 130 -0.58 1.13 23.57
CA ILE A 130 -0.98 -0.07 24.31
C ILE A 130 -2.05 0.34 25.32
N VAL A 131 -3.26 -0.18 25.15
CA VAL A 131 -4.41 0.11 26.00
C VAL A 131 -4.80 -1.15 26.77
N CYS A 132 -4.88 -1.04 28.10
CA CYS A 132 -5.27 -2.13 28.99
C CYS A 132 -6.55 -1.75 29.76
N GLY A 133 -7.47 -2.70 29.91
CA GLY A 133 -8.66 -2.59 30.76
C GLY A 133 -8.59 -3.58 31.92
N LEU A 134 -9.28 -3.27 33.03
CA LEU A 134 -9.35 -4.12 34.23
C LEU A 134 -10.57 -5.06 34.19
#